data_AF-A0A522LG51-F1
#
_entry.id   AF-A0A522LG51-F1
#
_cell.length_a   1.000
_cell.length_b   1.000
_cell.length_c   1.000
_cell.angle_alpha   90.00
_cell.angle_beta   90.00
_cell.angle_gamma   90.00
#
_symmetry.space_group_name_H-M   'P 1'
#
loop_
_entity.id
_entity.type
_entity.pdbx_description
1 polymer ?
#
loop_
_entity_poly.entity_id
_entity_poly.type
_entity_poly.pdbx_seq_one_letter_code
_entity_poly.pdbx_strand_id
1 'polypeptide(L)'
;IYGGFKSGQWEGVADYIRNRVPAFVLLLGHVDEILVATGLGVLAFGLPIITDLEVPQLGKIDTTLFEALVTEKDYQKLASKCILTRGIKVKMAEVAVPVPYAAAFEGERVRKEQLAVEFGGKASSALEFLSMKEEALIDDGKVELIGPDVDQLPAGSKSLPLAIAVDVFGRKMQKDFEPILERQIHRFVNYAMGLMHMGQRDMVWIRISKDAFAKGFRLKHLGVILHAMLHQEYSAIVDKVQVRLYTTQVDVDKLIAEAQKVFDQRDERLKGMTDESVDTFYSCLLCQSFAPNHVCVVTPERLGLCGAYSWLDAKASFEIIPTGPNQPITKGNLLDARLGQWDNINEFVRQKSNKTIEAVSMYSLMDGPQSSCGCFECIVAIVPEANGVMIVHRDYSGLTPSGMSFTTLAGSVGGGVQTPGFLGVGKLYILSKKFISAEGGLKRVVWMPKELKELLGDKLKKRAQEIGEPDLVDKIADESVATGSEELMVFLNKVAHPALTMDPII
;
A
#
# COMPACT_ATOMS: atom_id res chain seq x y z
N ILE A 1 16.36 21.70 -0.61
CA ILE A 1 16.17 20.24 -0.41
C ILE A 1 16.24 19.51 -1.75
N TYR A 2 15.19 19.52 -2.58
CA TYR A 2 15.16 18.74 -3.83
C TYR A 2 16.05 19.28 -4.96
N GLY A 3 16.22 20.60 -5.07
CA GLY A 3 17.06 21.23 -6.10
C GLY A 3 18.57 21.19 -5.84
N GLY A 4 19.03 20.66 -4.71
CA GLY A 4 20.47 20.57 -4.40
C GLY A 4 21.20 21.89 -4.11
N PHE A 5 20.52 23.05 -4.15
CA PHE A 5 21.13 24.36 -3.85
C PHE A 5 21.48 24.52 -2.36
N LYS A 6 22.64 25.13 -2.09
CA LYS A 6 23.13 25.49 -0.75
C LYS A 6 22.58 26.85 -0.30
N SER A 7 22.58 27.10 1.01
CA SER A 7 22.22 28.40 1.59
C SER A 7 23.05 29.53 0.96
N GLY A 8 22.40 30.62 0.58
CA GLY A 8 23.02 31.78 -0.09
C GLY A 8 22.99 31.74 -1.63
N GLN A 9 22.70 30.59 -2.25
CA GLN A 9 22.56 30.47 -3.72
C GLN A 9 21.16 30.91 -4.19
N TRP A 10 20.79 32.16 -3.92
CA TRP A 10 19.43 32.64 -4.07
C TRP A 10 18.90 32.60 -5.52
N GLU A 11 19.74 32.89 -6.52
CA GLU A 11 19.35 32.85 -7.94
C GLU A 11 18.94 31.44 -8.37
N GLY A 12 19.73 30.42 -7.99
CA GLY A 12 19.44 29.02 -8.28
C GLY A 12 18.17 28.53 -7.56
N VAL A 13 17.97 28.97 -6.31
CA VAL A 13 16.73 28.69 -5.57
C VAL A 13 15.52 29.34 -6.26
N ALA A 14 15.65 30.60 -6.70
CA ALA A 14 14.57 31.30 -7.38
C ALA A 14 14.21 30.66 -8.72
N ASP A 15 15.22 30.25 -9.51
CA ASP A 15 15.01 29.54 -10.77
C ASP A 15 14.36 28.16 -10.55
N TYR A 16 14.78 27.43 -9.50
CA TYR A 16 14.14 26.17 -9.12
C TYR A 16 12.66 26.37 -8.77
N ILE A 17 12.33 27.37 -7.96
CA ILE A 17 10.94 27.69 -7.61
C ILE A 17 10.14 27.99 -8.89
N ARG A 18 10.66 28.86 -9.76
CA ARG A 18 10.02 29.25 -11.02
C ARG A 18 9.74 28.06 -11.94
N ASN A 19 10.70 27.14 -12.08
CA ASN A 19 10.65 26.10 -13.11
C ASN A 19 10.13 24.74 -12.60
N ARG A 20 10.22 24.47 -11.29
CA ARG A 20 9.93 23.14 -10.72
C ARG A 20 8.83 23.14 -9.67
N VAL A 21 8.47 24.28 -9.09
CA VAL A 21 7.41 24.38 -8.08
C VAL A 21 6.13 24.93 -8.73
N PRO A 22 5.10 24.10 -8.98
CA PRO A 22 3.87 24.52 -9.63
C PRO A 22 2.93 25.25 -8.64
N ALA A 23 3.39 26.39 -8.12
CA ALA A 23 2.65 27.20 -7.16
C ALA A 23 2.16 28.51 -7.78
N PHE A 24 1.08 29.05 -7.22
CA PHE A 24 0.51 30.37 -7.49
C PHE A 24 -0.06 30.91 -6.18
N VAL A 25 -0.37 32.22 -6.12
CA VAL A 25 -0.98 32.84 -4.94
C VAL A 25 -2.40 33.28 -5.26
N LEU A 26 -3.30 32.98 -4.32
CA LEU A 26 -4.67 33.49 -4.30
C LEU A 26 -4.78 34.59 -3.24
N LEU A 27 -4.95 35.83 -3.68
CA LEU A 27 -5.13 37.00 -2.81
C LEU A 27 -6.61 37.38 -2.79
N LEU A 28 -7.32 37.08 -1.70
CA LEU A 28 -8.77 37.27 -1.61
C LEU A 28 -9.17 38.28 -0.53
N GLY A 29 -10.17 39.10 -0.82
CA GLY A 29 -10.93 39.88 0.17
C GLY A 29 -10.28 41.18 0.66
N HIS A 30 -8.96 41.24 0.87
CA HIS A 30 -8.28 42.50 1.21
C HIS A 30 -6.82 42.54 0.72
N VAL A 31 -6.31 43.76 0.53
CA VAL A 31 -4.91 44.02 0.24
C VAL A 31 -4.46 45.25 1.01
N ASP A 32 -3.33 45.14 1.71
CA ASP A 32 -2.65 46.24 2.39
C ASP A 32 -1.21 46.38 1.87
N GLU A 33 -0.49 47.39 2.35
CA GLU A 33 0.89 47.67 1.90
C GLU A 33 1.86 46.50 2.15
N ILE A 34 1.64 45.72 3.21
CA ILE A 34 2.47 44.56 3.55
C ILE A 34 2.20 43.42 2.56
N LEU A 35 0.93 43.18 2.22
CA LEU A 35 0.53 42.19 1.23
C LEU A 35 0.99 42.58 -0.18
N VAL A 36 0.98 43.87 -0.52
CA VAL A 36 1.58 44.36 -1.78
C VAL A 36 3.07 44.05 -1.81
N ALA A 37 3.83 44.42 -0.77
CA ALA A 37 5.27 44.14 -0.71
C ALA A 37 5.57 42.63 -0.76
N THR A 38 4.77 41.83 -0.06
CA THR A 38 4.88 40.36 -0.09
C THR A 38 4.59 39.80 -1.48
N GLY A 39 3.56 40.33 -2.16
CA GLY A 39 3.19 39.98 -3.52
C GLY A 39 4.33 40.26 -4.51
N LEU A 40 5.04 41.37 -4.38
CA LEU A 40 6.23 41.64 -5.22
C LEU A 40 7.33 40.59 -5.03
N GLY A 41 7.52 40.08 -3.81
CA GLY A 41 8.43 38.96 -3.55
C GLY A 41 7.97 37.67 -4.23
N VAL A 42 6.66 37.37 -4.16
CA VAL A 42 6.04 36.22 -4.86
C VAL A 42 6.27 36.30 -6.37
N LEU A 43 6.04 37.48 -6.96
CA LEU A 43 6.29 37.73 -8.38
C LEU A 43 7.77 37.59 -8.75
N ALA A 44 8.71 38.01 -7.88
CA ALA A 44 10.15 37.83 -8.10
C ALA A 44 10.55 36.34 -8.19
N PHE A 45 9.84 35.47 -7.46
CA PHE A 45 9.98 34.01 -7.56
C PHE A 45 9.26 33.39 -8.76
N GLY A 46 8.57 34.20 -9.58
CA GLY A 46 7.88 33.74 -10.79
C GLY A 46 6.54 33.07 -10.53
N LEU A 47 5.95 33.30 -9.35
CA LEU A 47 4.66 32.77 -8.98
C LEU A 47 3.59 33.83 -9.29
N PRO A 48 2.58 33.54 -10.13
CA PRO A 48 1.55 34.51 -10.45
C PRO A 48 0.57 34.67 -9.29
N ILE A 49 -0.06 35.84 -9.23
CA ILE A 49 -1.07 36.20 -8.24
C ILE A 49 -2.43 36.29 -8.95
N ILE A 50 -3.42 35.62 -8.39
CA ILE A 50 -4.82 35.67 -8.82
C ILE A 50 -5.62 36.28 -7.67
N THR A 51 -6.46 37.26 -7.96
CA THR A 51 -7.23 37.98 -6.94
C THR A 51 -8.67 38.23 -7.35
N ASP A 52 -9.56 38.37 -6.36
CA ASP A 52 -10.95 38.81 -6.57
C ASP A 52 -11.10 40.34 -6.43
N LEU A 53 -10.03 41.03 -6.03
CA LEU A 53 -10.01 42.46 -5.79
C LEU A 53 -9.86 43.27 -7.08
N GLU A 54 -10.41 44.48 -7.08
CA GLU A 54 -10.16 45.47 -8.13
C GLU A 54 -8.78 46.10 -7.94
N VAL A 55 -7.78 45.49 -8.57
CA VAL A 55 -6.41 45.98 -8.62
C VAL A 55 -5.93 46.06 -10.07
N PRO A 56 -4.92 46.90 -10.38
CA PRO A 56 -4.30 46.90 -11.70
C PRO A 56 -3.76 45.51 -12.02
N GLN A 57 -4.21 44.93 -13.12
CA GLN A 57 -3.67 43.66 -13.61
C GLN A 57 -2.27 43.86 -14.20
N LEU A 58 -1.42 42.84 -14.07
CA LEU A 58 -0.06 42.84 -14.59
C LEU A 58 0.09 41.68 -15.56
N GLY A 59 0.47 42.02 -16.80
CA GLY A 59 0.78 41.04 -17.84
C GLY A 59 2.02 40.20 -17.51
N LYS A 60 2.54 39.49 -18.51
CA LYS A 60 3.76 38.69 -18.33
C LYS A 60 4.95 39.58 -17.94
N ILE A 61 5.68 39.14 -16.92
CA ILE A 61 6.98 39.71 -16.53
C ILE A 61 8.07 38.67 -16.74
N ASP A 62 9.34 39.07 -16.64
CA ASP A 62 10.50 38.21 -16.91
C ASP A 62 10.52 36.92 -16.06
N THR A 63 9.95 36.98 -14.87
CA THR A 63 9.93 35.87 -13.93
C THR A 63 8.73 34.93 -14.10
N THR A 64 7.67 35.33 -14.82
CA THR A 64 6.43 34.53 -14.97
C THR A 64 6.30 33.93 -16.37
N LEU A 65 5.63 32.78 -16.46
CA LEU A 65 5.37 32.11 -17.76
C LEU A 65 4.30 32.85 -18.58
N PHE A 66 3.22 33.24 -17.91
CA PHE A 66 2.09 34.01 -18.46
C PHE A 66 1.89 35.28 -17.62
N GLU A 67 0.65 35.71 -17.39
CA GLU A 67 0.33 36.90 -16.62
C GLU A 67 0.83 36.81 -15.17
N ALA A 68 1.28 37.94 -14.63
CA ALA A 68 1.84 38.03 -13.29
C ALA A 68 0.77 38.31 -12.23
N LEU A 69 -0.21 39.16 -12.53
CA LEU A 69 -1.32 39.49 -11.64
C LEU A 69 -2.61 39.59 -12.45
N VAL A 70 -3.59 38.76 -12.13
CA VAL A 70 -4.88 38.71 -12.83
C VAL A 70 -6.04 38.75 -11.86
N THR A 71 -7.14 39.37 -12.29
CA THR A 71 -8.37 39.42 -11.51
C THR A 71 -9.35 38.36 -12.01
N GLU A 72 -9.93 37.57 -11.11
CA GLU A 72 -11.05 36.66 -11.37
C GLU A 72 -12.06 36.77 -10.23
N LYS A 73 -13.24 37.32 -10.54
CA LYS A 73 -14.31 37.55 -9.55
C LYS A 73 -15.30 36.39 -9.48
N ASP A 74 -15.31 35.52 -10.48
CA ASP A 74 -16.14 34.32 -10.50
C ASP A 74 -15.41 33.16 -9.79
N TYR A 75 -15.83 32.89 -8.56
CA TYR A 75 -15.23 31.86 -7.71
C TYR A 75 -15.31 30.46 -8.33
N GLN A 76 -16.26 30.19 -9.24
CA GLN A 76 -16.33 28.92 -9.96
C GLN A 76 -15.21 28.76 -10.99
N LYS A 77 -14.66 29.87 -11.49
CA LYS A 77 -13.56 29.88 -12.48
C LYS A 77 -12.18 30.04 -11.86
N LEU A 78 -12.13 30.42 -10.59
CA LEU A 78 -10.89 30.76 -9.88
C LEU A 78 -9.83 29.65 -9.98
N ALA A 79 -10.20 28.39 -9.72
CA ALA A 79 -9.28 27.26 -9.81
C ALA A 79 -8.73 27.08 -11.24
N SER A 80 -9.59 27.15 -12.25
CA SER A 80 -9.19 27.07 -13.65
C SER A 80 -8.26 28.22 -14.04
N LYS A 81 -8.58 29.45 -13.60
CA LYS A 81 -7.76 30.64 -13.85
C LYS A 81 -6.37 30.50 -13.23
N CYS A 82 -6.26 29.97 -12.01
CA CYS A 82 -4.97 29.72 -11.37
C CYS A 82 -4.11 28.71 -12.14
N ILE A 83 -4.71 27.60 -12.54
CA ILE A 83 -4.06 26.54 -13.33
C ILE A 83 -3.51 27.12 -14.64
N LEU A 84 -4.34 27.87 -15.38
CA LEU A 84 -3.98 28.46 -16.66
C LEU A 84 -2.88 29.51 -16.51
N THR A 85 -3.05 30.47 -15.59
CA THR A 85 -2.11 31.58 -15.36
C THR A 85 -0.73 31.06 -14.94
N ARG A 86 -0.68 29.96 -14.16
CA ARG A 86 0.60 29.32 -13.79
C ARG A 86 1.20 28.44 -14.89
N GLY A 87 0.41 28.02 -15.87
CA GLY A 87 0.83 27.08 -16.89
C GLY A 87 0.81 25.62 -16.45
N ILE A 88 0.00 25.29 -15.43
CA ILE A 88 -0.16 23.92 -14.96
C ILE A 88 -1.01 23.17 -15.98
N LYS A 89 -0.47 22.09 -16.55
CA LYS A 89 -1.24 21.16 -17.38
C LYS A 89 -1.77 20.05 -16.51
N VAL A 90 -3.05 20.16 -16.11
CA VAL A 90 -3.70 19.07 -15.38
C VAL A 90 -4.22 18.06 -16.40
N LYS A 91 -3.67 16.85 -16.39
CA LYS A 91 -4.36 15.69 -16.99
C LYS A 91 -5.39 15.23 -15.97
N MET A 92 -6.60 15.77 -16.00
CA MET A 92 -7.71 15.16 -15.23
C MET A 92 -8.36 14.10 -16.11
N ALA A 93 -8.34 12.83 -15.70
CA ALA A 93 -9.50 12.00 -15.98
C ALA A 93 -10.60 12.50 -15.06
N GLU A 94 -11.68 12.99 -15.65
CA GLU A 94 -12.89 13.26 -14.90
C GLU A 94 -13.50 11.90 -14.51
N VAL A 95 -13.25 11.47 -13.27
CA VAL A 95 -13.81 10.22 -12.76
C VAL A 95 -15.26 10.50 -12.37
N ALA A 96 -16.21 10.02 -13.18
CA ALA A 96 -17.63 10.31 -13.05
C ALA A 96 -18.27 9.57 -11.85
N VAL A 97 -17.99 10.05 -10.64
CA VAL A 97 -18.52 9.53 -9.38
C VAL A 97 -19.18 10.62 -8.54
N PRO A 98 -20.16 10.28 -7.69
CA PRO A 98 -20.96 11.27 -6.95
C PRO A 98 -20.26 11.82 -5.68
N VAL A 99 -18.99 11.51 -5.50
CA VAL A 99 -18.18 11.94 -4.35
C VAL A 99 -16.91 12.62 -4.85
N PRO A 100 -16.31 13.53 -4.07
CA PRO A 100 -14.98 14.03 -4.36
C PRO A 100 -13.98 12.89 -4.58
N TYR A 101 -13.15 13.03 -5.61
CA TYR A 101 -12.18 12.03 -6.02
C TYR A 101 -10.80 12.65 -6.16
N ALA A 102 -9.87 12.27 -5.28
CA ALA A 102 -8.51 12.78 -5.26
C ALA A 102 -7.58 11.89 -4.42
N ALA A 103 -6.28 11.89 -4.73
CA ALA A 103 -5.28 11.19 -3.93
C ALA A 103 -5.22 11.67 -2.46
N ALA A 104 -5.69 12.89 -2.17
CA ALA A 104 -5.74 13.43 -0.82
C ALA A 104 -6.72 12.69 0.12
N PHE A 105 -7.67 11.93 -0.42
CA PHE A 105 -8.59 11.11 0.37
C PHE A 105 -8.02 9.73 0.71
N GLU A 106 -6.88 9.35 0.13
CA GLU A 106 -6.21 8.10 0.44
C GLU A 106 -5.84 8.03 1.93
N GLY A 107 -6.24 6.96 2.60
CA GLY A 107 -5.99 6.77 4.04
C GLY A 107 -7.14 7.21 4.94
N GLU A 108 -8.24 7.75 4.39
CA GLU A 108 -9.49 7.92 5.14
C GLU A 108 -9.94 6.56 5.73
N ARG A 109 -10.33 6.57 7.02
CA ARG A 109 -10.84 5.38 7.69
C ARG A 109 -12.34 5.49 7.93
N VAL A 110 -13.10 4.57 7.37
CA VAL A 110 -14.54 4.43 7.65
C VAL A 110 -14.73 3.58 8.90
N ARG A 111 -15.05 4.24 10.01
CA ARG A 111 -15.29 3.58 11.30
C ARG A 111 -16.73 3.04 11.41
N LYS A 112 -17.00 2.21 12.42
CA LYS A 112 -18.29 1.50 12.58
C LYS A 112 -19.49 2.44 12.67
N GLU A 113 -19.30 3.60 13.28
CA GLU A 113 -20.29 4.67 13.43
C GLU A 113 -20.64 5.37 12.10
N GLN A 114 -19.68 5.44 11.18
CA GLN A 114 -19.82 6.01 9.83
C GLN A 114 -20.25 4.98 8.79
N LEU A 115 -20.18 3.69 9.11
CA LEU A 115 -20.40 2.60 8.16
C LEU A 115 -21.84 2.55 7.63
N ALA A 116 -21.97 2.59 6.31
CA ALA A 116 -23.20 2.23 5.59
C ALA A 116 -23.19 0.74 5.21
N VAL A 117 -22.17 0.32 4.46
CA VAL A 117 -22.00 -1.06 3.99
C VAL A 117 -20.52 -1.45 3.99
N GLU A 118 -20.23 -2.71 4.34
CA GLU A 118 -18.90 -3.32 4.26
C GLU A 118 -18.89 -4.62 3.45
N PHE A 119 -17.75 -4.92 2.86
CA PHE A 119 -17.49 -6.13 2.07
C PHE A 119 -16.16 -6.71 2.50
N GLY A 120 -16.07 -8.03 2.62
CA GLY A 120 -14.82 -8.68 2.98
C GLY A 120 -14.49 -8.57 4.46
N GLY A 121 -13.20 -8.75 4.78
CA GLY A 121 -12.75 -8.91 6.16
C GLY A 121 -13.50 -10.06 6.84
N LYS A 122 -14.00 -9.83 8.06
CA LYS A 122 -14.83 -10.81 8.78
C LYS A 122 -16.32 -10.79 8.44
N ALA A 123 -16.76 -9.80 7.66
CA ALA A 123 -18.18 -9.49 7.51
C ALA A 123 -18.84 -10.23 6.34
N SER A 124 -18.07 -10.59 5.32
CA SER A 124 -18.49 -11.34 4.13
C SER A 124 -17.28 -11.85 3.34
N SER A 125 -17.48 -12.71 2.35
CA SER A 125 -16.44 -13.05 1.35
C SER A 125 -16.20 -11.87 0.41
N ALA A 126 -14.95 -11.57 0.08
CA ALA A 126 -14.65 -10.60 -0.96
C ALA A 126 -13.38 -10.94 -1.76
N LEU A 127 -13.34 -10.47 -3.00
CA LEU A 127 -12.27 -10.71 -3.95
C LEU A 127 -12.04 -9.45 -4.80
N GLU A 128 -10.78 -9.11 -5.04
CA GLU A 128 -10.36 -8.35 -6.21
C GLU A 128 -9.50 -9.23 -7.10
N PHE A 129 -9.79 -9.24 -8.40
CA PHE A 129 -9.07 -10.07 -9.36
C PHE A 129 -8.98 -9.37 -10.69
N LEU A 130 -7.74 -9.15 -11.15
CA LEU A 130 -7.47 -8.58 -12.47
C LEU A 130 -6.86 -9.64 -13.38
N SER A 131 -7.41 -9.76 -14.58
CA SER A 131 -6.94 -10.72 -15.58
C SER A 131 -6.86 -10.12 -16.98
N MET A 132 -5.82 -10.50 -17.73
CA MET A 132 -5.70 -10.18 -19.13
C MET A 132 -6.66 -11.06 -19.95
N LYS A 133 -7.39 -10.47 -20.90
CA LYS A 133 -8.16 -11.22 -21.91
C LYS A 133 -7.73 -10.85 -23.33
N GLU A 134 -8.23 -11.63 -24.27
CA GLU A 134 -8.15 -11.34 -25.70
C GLU A 134 -9.07 -10.17 -26.07
N GLU A 135 -8.70 -9.41 -27.10
CA GLU A 135 -9.41 -8.20 -27.55
C GLU A 135 -10.91 -8.44 -27.82
N ALA A 136 -11.24 -9.61 -28.36
CA ALA A 136 -12.60 -10.00 -28.75
C ALA A 136 -13.50 -10.36 -27.56
N LEU A 137 -12.93 -10.54 -26.37
CA LEU A 137 -13.64 -10.93 -25.15
C LEU A 137 -13.85 -9.76 -24.16
N ILE A 138 -13.43 -8.54 -24.55
CA ILE A 138 -13.54 -7.33 -23.72
C ILE A 138 -14.27 -6.22 -24.48
N ASP A 139 -15.30 -5.69 -23.81
CA ASP A 139 -15.99 -4.47 -24.19
C ASP A 139 -15.48 -3.30 -23.33
N ASP A 140 -14.70 -2.38 -23.93
CA ASP A 140 -14.14 -1.24 -23.18
C ASP A 140 -15.24 -0.36 -22.56
N GLY A 141 -15.02 0.04 -21.30
CA GLY A 141 -15.95 0.88 -20.55
C GLY A 141 -17.17 0.14 -20.00
N LYS A 142 -17.32 -1.16 -20.28
CA LYS A 142 -18.45 -1.94 -19.80
C LYS A 142 -18.31 -2.22 -18.29
N VAL A 143 -19.30 -1.77 -17.53
CA VAL A 143 -19.43 -2.04 -16.09
C VAL A 143 -20.73 -2.81 -15.85
N GLU A 144 -20.62 -4.02 -15.31
CA GLU A 144 -21.76 -4.89 -15.01
C GLU A 144 -21.84 -5.17 -13.52
N LEU A 145 -23.02 -5.00 -12.91
CA LEU A 145 -23.33 -5.46 -11.56
C LEU A 145 -24.23 -6.69 -11.65
N ILE A 146 -23.79 -7.78 -11.04
CA ILE A 146 -24.43 -9.09 -11.07
C ILE A 146 -24.81 -9.45 -9.62
N GLY A 147 -26.07 -9.19 -9.28
CA GLY A 147 -26.62 -9.30 -7.93
C GLY A 147 -27.14 -7.97 -7.38
N PRO A 148 -27.52 -7.91 -6.09
CA PRO A 148 -28.03 -6.69 -5.48
C PRO A 148 -26.97 -5.59 -5.37
N ASP A 149 -27.40 -4.32 -5.49
CA ASP A 149 -26.56 -3.16 -5.20
C ASP A 149 -26.66 -2.78 -3.70
N VAL A 150 -25.88 -1.78 -3.27
CA VAL A 150 -25.77 -1.36 -1.87
C VAL A 150 -27.03 -0.71 -1.30
N ASP A 151 -28.00 -0.33 -2.12
CA ASP A 151 -29.30 0.17 -1.69
C ASP A 151 -30.37 -0.93 -1.62
N GLN A 152 -30.00 -2.18 -1.90
CA GLN A 152 -30.88 -3.35 -1.89
C GLN A 152 -30.52 -4.34 -0.77
N LEU A 153 -29.80 -3.88 0.27
CA LEU A 153 -29.46 -4.74 1.40
C LEU A 153 -30.72 -5.16 2.19
N PRO A 154 -30.77 -6.40 2.69
CA PRO A 154 -31.79 -6.82 3.64
C PRO A 154 -31.83 -5.91 4.87
N ALA A 155 -33.01 -5.69 5.43
CA ALA A 155 -33.18 -4.84 6.61
C ALA A 155 -32.27 -5.30 7.76
N GLY A 156 -31.48 -4.38 8.31
CA GLY A 156 -30.51 -4.65 9.37
C GLY A 156 -29.17 -5.22 8.91
N SER A 157 -29.03 -5.60 7.64
CA SER A 157 -27.73 -5.98 7.07
C SER A 157 -26.87 -4.75 6.79
N LYS A 158 -25.58 -4.89 7.06
CA LYS A 158 -24.53 -3.92 6.70
C LYS A 158 -23.40 -4.56 5.91
N SER A 159 -23.52 -5.83 5.55
CA SER A 159 -22.51 -6.53 4.77
C SER A 159 -23.10 -7.21 3.54
N LEU A 160 -22.27 -7.31 2.51
CA LEU A 160 -22.57 -7.97 1.26
C LEU A 160 -21.30 -8.66 0.76
N PRO A 161 -21.36 -9.86 0.16
CA PRO A 161 -20.19 -10.40 -0.53
C PRO A 161 -19.87 -9.54 -1.77
N LEU A 162 -18.61 -9.49 -2.17
CA LEU A 162 -18.20 -8.71 -3.34
C LEU A 162 -17.01 -9.33 -4.07
N ALA A 163 -17.17 -9.66 -5.35
CA ALA A 163 -16.04 -9.90 -6.24
C ALA A 163 -15.93 -8.76 -7.27
N ILE A 164 -14.77 -8.13 -7.32
CA ILE A 164 -14.37 -7.13 -8.31
C ILE A 164 -13.51 -7.84 -9.36
N ALA A 165 -14.13 -8.23 -10.48
CA ALA A 165 -13.43 -8.84 -11.61
C ALA A 165 -13.10 -7.76 -12.66
N VAL A 166 -11.82 -7.51 -12.86
CA VAL A 166 -11.32 -6.51 -13.81
C VAL A 166 -10.66 -7.23 -14.98
N ASP A 167 -11.27 -7.14 -16.15
CA ASP A 167 -10.70 -7.67 -17.39
C ASP A 167 -10.00 -6.54 -18.14
N VAL A 168 -8.74 -6.75 -18.49
CA VAL A 168 -7.95 -5.77 -19.25
C VAL A 168 -7.41 -6.37 -20.54
N PHE A 169 -7.32 -5.54 -21.58
CA PHE A 169 -6.59 -5.86 -22.80
C PHE A 169 -5.67 -4.70 -23.14
N GLY A 170 -4.51 -5.03 -23.69
CA GLY A 170 -3.70 -4.07 -24.41
C GLY A 170 -2.61 -4.77 -25.19
N ARG A 171 -2.15 -4.14 -26.28
CA ARG A 171 -1.14 -4.72 -27.18
C ARG A 171 0.19 -5.00 -26.48
N LYS A 172 0.49 -4.23 -25.43
CA LYS A 172 1.68 -4.37 -24.60
C LYS A 172 1.38 -5.03 -23.24
N MET A 173 0.14 -5.42 -22.98
CA MET A 173 -0.23 -6.09 -21.74
C MET A 173 0.38 -7.50 -21.72
N GLN A 174 0.82 -7.93 -20.55
CA GLN A 174 1.38 -9.26 -20.31
C GLN A 174 0.80 -9.81 -19.01
N LYS A 175 0.76 -11.14 -18.87
CA LYS A 175 0.31 -11.78 -17.62
C LYS A 175 1.09 -11.32 -16.40
N ASP A 176 2.37 -10.98 -16.59
CA ASP A 176 3.27 -10.48 -15.56
C ASP A 176 2.86 -9.11 -15.01
N PHE A 177 2.04 -8.36 -15.76
CA PHE A 177 1.55 -7.06 -15.34
C PHE A 177 0.24 -7.14 -14.56
N GLU A 178 -0.46 -8.28 -14.58
CA GLU A 178 -1.72 -8.45 -13.85
C GLU A 178 -1.61 -8.09 -12.35
N PRO A 179 -0.68 -8.65 -11.56
CA PRO A 179 -0.57 -8.31 -10.13
C PRO A 179 -0.24 -6.82 -9.87
N ILE A 180 0.47 -6.17 -10.79
CA ILE A 180 0.83 -4.74 -10.66
C ILE A 180 -0.41 -3.86 -10.78
N LEU A 181 -1.27 -4.16 -11.76
CA LEU A 181 -2.50 -3.43 -12.01
C LEU A 181 -3.56 -3.79 -10.97
N GLU A 182 -3.66 -5.06 -10.58
CA GLU A 182 -4.55 -5.55 -9.52
C GLU A 182 -4.32 -4.76 -8.24
N ARG A 183 -3.05 -4.52 -7.89
CA ARG A 183 -2.71 -3.77 -6.69
C ARG A 183 -3.12 -2.29 -6.74
N GLN A 184 -3.36 -1.72 -7.92
CA GLN A 184 -3.83 -0.34 -8.03
C GLN A 184 -5.29 -0.18 -7.66
N ILE A 185 -6.09 -1.26 -7.66
CA ILE A 185 -7.48 -1.25 -7.19
C ILE A 185 -7.55 -0.65 -5.79
N HIS A 186 -6.62 -1.02 -4.91
CA HIS A 186 -6.49 -0.42 -3.58
C HIS A 186 -6.38 1.12 -3.61
N ARG A 187 -5.48 1.69 -4.42
CA ARG A 187 -5.30 3.15 -4.50
C ARG A 187 -6.53 3.81 -5.11
N PHE A 188 -6.97 3.28 -6.25
CA PHE A 188 -8.04 3.89 -7.03
C PHE A 188 -9.35 3.94 -6.25
N VAL A 189 -9.66 2.90 -5.47
CA VAL A 189 -10.85 2.90 -4.60
C VAL A 189 -10.68 3.88 -3.44
N ASN A 190 -9.50 3.94 -2.81
CA ASN A 190 -9.24 4.86 -1.69
C ASN A 190 -9.16 6.35 -2.09
N TYR A 191 -9.10 6.68 -3.37
CA TYR A 191 -9.15 8.07 -3.84
C TYR A 191 -10.57 8.66 -3.82
N ALA A 192 -11.60 7.83 -3.69
CA ALA A 192 -12.97 8.28 -3.51
C ALA A 192 -13.25 8.60 -2.05
N MET A 193 -13.63 9.85 -1.76
CA MET A 193 -13.96 10.29 -0.40
C MET A 193 -15.08 9.44 0.20
N GLY A 194 -14.90 9.03 1.47
CA GLY A 194 -15.86 8.18 2.18
C GLY A 194 -15.80 6.69 1.81
N LEU A 195 -14.81 6.26 1.03
CA LEU A 195 -14.48 4.85 0.85
C LEU A 195 -13.20 4.50 1.61
N MET A 196 -13.12 3.26 2.06
CA MET A 196 -11.90 2.66 2.62
C MET A 196 -11.72 1.29 1.99
N HIS A 197 -10.58 1.07 1.35
CA HIS A 197 -10.18 -0.23 0.79
C HIS A 197 -8.90 -0.71 1.47
N MET A 198 -8.90 -1.92 2.00
CA MET A 198 -7.75 -2.57 2.63
C MET A 198 -7.60 -4.00 2.12
N GLY A 199 -6.41 -4.58 2.32
CA GLY A 199 -6.14 -5.95 1.87
C GLY A 199 -5.78 -6.02 0.39
N GLN A 200 -5.98 -7.20 -0.17
CA GLN A 200 -5.60 -7.60 -1.52
C GLN A 200 -6.26 -8.94 -1.88
N ARG A 201 -6.27 -9.33 -3.16
CA ARG A 201 -6.70 -10.66 -3.61
C ARG A 201 -8.07 -11.03 -2.99
N ASP A 202 -8.18 -12.19 -2.35
CA ASP A 202 -9.37 -12.70 -1.65
C ASP A 202 -9.46 -12.27 -0.16
N MET A 203 -8.62 -11.32 0.25
CA MET A 203 -8.58 -10.77 1.62
C MET A 203 -8.88 -9.27 1.64
N VAL A 204 -9.53 -8.76 0.60
CA VAL A 204 -9.92 -7.36 0.56
C VAL A 204 -10.97 -7.05 1.63
N TRP A 205 -10.94 -5.83 2.13
CA TRP A 205 -11.94 -5.30 3.06
C TRP A 205 -12.28 -3.87 2.64
N ILE A 206 -13.51 -3.69 2.20
CA ILE A 206 -14.00 -2.43 1.63
C ILE A 206 -15.14 -1.90 2.50
N ARG A 207 -15.12 -0.61 2.79
CA ARG A 207 -16.20 0.08 3.50
C ARG A 207 -16.64 1.32 2.75
N ILE A 208 -17.94 1.56 2.75
CA ILE A 208 -18.57 2.76 2.23
C ILE A 208 -19.22 3.50 3.40
N SER A 209 -18.94 4.79 3.53
CA SER A 209 -19.51 5.65 4.56
C SER A 209 -20.97 6.00 4.27
N LYS A 210 -21.71 6.37 5.32
CA LYS A 210 -23.08 6.91 5.22
C LYS A 210 -23.15 8.16 4.34
N ASP A 211 -22.13 9.01 4.39
CA ASP A 211 -22.06 10.22 3.57
C ASP A 211 -21.89 9.89 2.08
N ALA A 212 -20.96 9.00 1.74
CA ALA A 212 -20.76 8.55 0.35
C ALA A 212 -22.02 7.87 -0.20
N PHE A 213 -22.65 7.00 0.61
CA PHE A 213 -23.91 6.36 0.25
C PHE A 213 -25.04 7.37 0.00
N ALA A 214 -25.20 8.36 0.90
CA ALA A 214 -26.22 9.40 0.80
C ALA A 214 -26.03 10.32 -0.41
N LYS A 215 -24.77 10.58 -0.80
CA LYS A 215 -24.44 11.31 -2.04
C LYS A 215 -24.73 10.52 -3.32
N GLY A 216 -25.09 9.24 -3.20
CA GLY A 216 -25.49 8.39 -4.33
C GLY A 216 -24.40 7.42 -4.78
N PHE A 217 -23.33 7.21 -4.00
CA PHE A 217 -22.35 6.19 -4.32
C PHE A 217 -23.00 4.79 -4.34
N ARG A 218 -22.58 3.97 -5.30
CA ARG A 218 -23.14 2.66 -5.69
C ARG A 218 -22.03 1.79 -6.26
N LEU A 219 -22.19 0.47 -6.30
CA LEU A 219 -21.11 -0.43 -6.70
C LEU A 219 -20.60 -0.18 -8.11
N LYS A 220 -21.48 0.16 -9.06
CA LYS A 220 -21.08 0.52 -10.43
C LYS A 220 -20.00 1.62 -10.50
N HIS A 221 -19.95 2.51 -9.51
CA HIS A 221 -18.95 3.57 -9.47
C HIS A 221 -17.53 3.02 -9.21
N LEU A 222 -17.39 1.85 -8.58
CA LEU A 222 -16.10 1.15 -8.52
C LEU A 222 -15.61 0.82 -9.94
N GLY A 223 -16.48 0.31 -10.81
CA GLY A 223 -16.13 0.04 -12.20
C GLY A 223 -15.75 1.28 -12.99
N VAL A 224 -16.47 2.39 -12.78
CA VAL A 224 -16.16 3.70 -13.39
C VAL A 224 -14.78 4.20 -12.95
N ILE A 225 -14.48 4.12 -11.65
CA ILE A 225 -13.16 4.47 -11.09
C ILE A 225 -12.06 3.64 -11.74
N LEU A 226 -12.23 2.32 -11.78
CA LEU A 226 -11.21 1.40 -12.27
C LEU A 226 -10.95 1.58 -13.77
N HIS A 227 -12.00 1.73 -14.58
CA HIS A 227 -11.87 2.04 -16.01
C HIS A 227 -11.09 3.34 -16.22
N ALA A 228 -11.52 4.44 -15.59
CA ALA A 228 -10.91 5.75 -15.77
C ALA A 228 -9.44 5.77 -15.33
N MET A 229 -9.14 5.21 -14.16
CA MET A 229 -7.80 5.29 -13.57
C MET A 229 -6.78 4.34 -14.21
N LEU A 230 -7.20 3.14 -14.61
CA LEU A 230 -6.32 2.23 -15.36
C LEU A 230 -5.92 2.84 -16.71
N HIS A 231 -6.87 3.47 -17.42
CA HIS A 231 -6.55 4.24 -18.64
C HIS A 231 -5.65 5.44 -18.34
N GLN A 232 -5.93 6.21 -17.28
CA GLN A 232 -5.15 7.40 -16.96
C GLN A 232 -3.69 7.06 -16.62
N GLU A 233 -3.46 6.12 -15.70
CA GLU A 233 -2.11 5.81 -15.19
C GLU A 233 -1.37 4.79 -16.07
N TYR A 234 -2.08 3.90 -16.77
CA TYR A 234 -1.49 2.76 -17.49
C TYR A 234 -1.86 2.70 -18.99
N SER A 235 -2.27 3.82 -19.61
CA SER A 235 -2.56 3.93 -21.06
C SER A 235 -1.47 3.39 -22.00
N ALA A 236 -0.23 3.27 -21.55
CA ALA A 236 0.85 2.68 -22.35
C ALA A 236 0.72 1.16 -22.54
N ILE A 237 -0.01 0.48 -21.65
CA ILE A 237 -0.16 -0.98 -21.63
C ILE A 237 -1.61 -1.46 -21.58
N VAL A 238 -2.56 -0.60 -21.17
CA VAL A 238 -3.99 -0.89 -21.13
C VAL A 238 -4.70 -0.12 -22.24
N ASP A 239 -5.32 -0.85 -23.16
CA ASP A 239 -6.12 -0.32 -24.27
C ASP A 239 -7.63 -0.48 -24.03
N LYS A 240 -8.06 -1.50 -23.27
CA LYS A 240 -9.47 -1.72 -22.90
C LYS A 240 -9.60 -2.21 -21.46
N VAL A 241 -10.65 -1.77 -20.78
CA VAL A 241 -11.02 -2.23 -19.43
C VAL A 241 -12.51 -2.53 -19.35
N GLN A 242 -12.85 -3.72 -18.83
CA GLN A 242 -14.20 -4.13 -18.47
C GLN A 242 -14.23 -4.54 -17.00
N VAL A 243 -15.27 -4.14 -16.27
CA VAL A 243 -15.42 -4.47 -14.84
C VAL A 243 -16.73 -5.20 -14.61
N ARG A 244 -16.67 -6.36 -13.95
CA ARG A 244 -17.83 -7.09 -13.45
C ARG A 244 -17.80 -7.17 -11.93
N LEU A 245 -18.91 -6.81 -11.31
CA LEU A 245 -19.08 -6.77 -9.87
C LEU A 245 -20.10 -7.84 -9.50
N TYR A 246 -19.73 -8.78 -8.65
CA TYR A 246 -20.62 -9.86 -8.22
C TYR A 246 -20.94 -9.70 -6.74
N THR A 247 -22.22 -9.77 -6.39
CA THR A 247 -22.69 -9.55 -5.01
C THR A 247 -23.55 -10.67 -4.45
N THR A 248 -23.59 -11.82 -5.13
CA THR A 248 -24.20 -13.04 -4.58
C THR A 248 -23.12 -13.95 -4.02
N GLN A 249 -23.40 -14.62 -2.91
CA GLN A 249 -22.43 -15.50 -2.25
C GLN A 249 -21.92 -16.61 -3.19
N VAL A 250 -22.83 -17.22 -3.95
CA VAL A 250 -22.52 -18.31 -4.87
C VAL A 250 -21.55 -17.87 -5.97
N ASP A 251 -21.77 -16.69 -6.54
CA ASP A 251 -20.89 -16.17 -7.59
C ASP A 251 -19.51 -15.78 -7.03
N VAL A 252 -19.49 -15.15 -5.84
CA VAL A 252 -18.24 -14.73 -5.19
C VAL A 252 -17.39 -15.95 -4.81
N ASP A 253 -17.96 -16.98 -4.19
CA ASP A 253 -17.21 -18.17 -3.77
C ASP A 253 -16.65 -18.94 -4.98
N LYS A 254 -17.41 -19.00 -6.08
CA LYS A 254 -16.94 -19.59 -7.33
C LYS A 254 -15.72 -18.83 -7.88
N LEU A 255 -15.78 -17.50 -7.93
CA LEU A 255 -14.69 -16.68 -8.43
C LEU A 255 -13.46 -16.73 -7.52
N ILE A 256 -13.64 -16.81 -6.20
CA ILE A 256 -12.53 -17.01 -5.25
C ILE A 256 -11.81 -18.31 -5.56
N ALA A 257 -12.53 -19.42 -5.74
CA ALA A 257 -11.92 -20.71 -6.06
C ALA A 257 -11.18 -20.71 -7.41
N GLU A 258 -11.62 -19.93 -8.39
CA GLU A 258 -10.94 -19.74 -9.67
C GLU A 258 -9.69 -18.86 -9.52
N ALA A 259 -9.80 -17.73 -8.82
CA ALA A 259 -8.71 -16.79 -8.60
C ALA A 259 -7.58 -17.39 -7.75
N GLN A 260 -7.90 -18.21 -6.75
CA GLN A 260 -6.92 -18.91 -5.92
C GLN A 260 -5.94 -19.76 -6.75
N LYS A 261 -6.40 -20.42 -7.81
CA LYS A 261 -5.53 -21.19 -8.71
C LYS A 261 -4.51 -20.28 -9.43
N VAL A 262 -4.94 -19.08 -9.80
CA VAL A 262 -4.06 -18.07 -10.44
C VAL A 262 -3.10 -17.48 -9.42
N PHE A 263 -3.56 -17.20 -8.20
CA PHE A 263 -2.70 -16.74 -7.11
C PHE A 263 -1.61 -17.74 -6.78
N ASP A 264 -1.96 -19.04 -6.67
CA ASP A 264 -0.96 -20.09 -6.48
C ASP A 264 0.04 -20.12 -7.64
N GLN A 265 -0.40 -20.06 -8.90
CA GLN A 265 0.52 -20.02 -10.05
C GLN A 265 1.45 -18.80 -10.00
N ARG A 266 0.94 -17.61 -9.63
CA ARG A 266 1.75 -16.39 -9.47
C ARG A 266 2.80 -16.60 -8.37
N ASP A 267 2.41 -17.16 -7.24
CA ASP A 267 3.31 -17.42 -6.12
C ASP A 267 4.36 -18.51 -6.45
N GLU A 268 4.02 -19.47 -7.32
CA GLU A 268 4.95 -20.51 -7.77
C GLU A 268 6.08 -20.00 -8.66
N ARG A 269 5.86 -18.92 -9.43
CA ARG A 269 6.90 -18.34 -10.28
C ARG A 269 8.08 -17.78 -9.48
N LEU A 270 7.87 -17.48 -8.20
CA LEU A 270 8.92 -17.03 -7.29
C LEU A 270 9.73 -18.21 -6.72
N LYS A 271 9.23 -19.45 -6.79
CA LYS A 271 9.89 -20.66 -6.27
C LYS A 271 11.11 -21.00 -7.14
N GLY A 272 12.24 -20.35 -6.88
CA GLY A 272 13.50 -20.62 -7.57
C GLY A 272 14.47 -19.44 -7.55
N MET A 273 13.96 -18.23 -7.32
CA MET A 273 14.78 -17.05 -7.12
C MET A 273 15.16 -16.94 -5.64
N THR A 274 16.46 -16.84 -5.36
CA THR A 274 16.95 -16.55 -4.00
C THR A 274 17.48 -15.13 -3.94
N ASP A 275 17.62 -14.60 -2.72
CA ASP A 275 18.24 -13.31 -2.54
C ASP A 275 19.68 -13.33 -3.08
N GLU A 276 20.45 -14.41 -2.91
CA GLU A 276 21.81 -14.54 -3.47
C GLU A 276 21.85 -14.57 -5.00
N SER A 277 20.78 -15.03 -5.66
CA SER A 277 20.74 -15.19 -7.12
C SER A 277 20.58 -13.87 -7.89
N VAL A 278 20.31 -12.76 -7.19
CA VAL A 278 20.13 -11.42 -7.79
C VAL A 278 21.12 -10.42 -7.21
N ASP A 279 21.52 -9.42 -8.00
CA ASP A 279 22.36 -8.30 -7.56
C ASP A 279 21.55 -7.05 -7.16
N THR A 280 20.26 -7.06 -7.49
CA THR A 280 19.36 -5.90 -7.43
C THR A 280 18.12 -6.26 -6.63
N PHE A 281 17.79 -5.44 -5.63
CA PHE A 281 16.50 -5.43 -4.96
C PHE A 281 15.65 -4.27 -5.49
N TYR A 282 14.38 -4.20 -5.10
CA TYR A 282 13.50 -3.11 -5.50
C TYR A 282 12.89 -2.43 -4.30
N SER A 283 12.78 -1.10 -4.35
CA SER A 283 11.99 -0.36 -3.39
C SER A 283 10.50 -0.49 -3.69
N CYS A 284 9.67 -0.15 -2.71
CA CYS A 284 8.30 0.29 -2.93
C CYS A 284 7.99 1.46 -2.00
N LEU A 285 7.63 2.60 -2.59
CA LEU A 285 7.30 3.85 -1.89
C LEU A 285 5.80 4.16 -1.89
N LEU A 286 4.95 3.25 -2.38
CA LEU A 286 3.51 3.48 -2.53
C LEU A 286 2.83 3.94 -1.24
N CYS A 287 3.19 3.33 -0.11
CA CYS A 287 2.56 3.63 1.18
C CYS A 287 3.07 4.93 1.84
N GLN A 288 3.95 5.70 1.19
CA GLN A 288 4.37 7.01 1.71
C GLN A 288 3.24 8.05 1.71
N SER A 289 2.12 7.78 1.02
CA SER A 289 0.90 8.58 1.11
C SER A 289 0.35 8.68 2.54
N PHE A 290 0.50 7.63 3.35
CA PHE A 290 0.03 7.60 4.75
C PHE A 290 1.11 7.21 5.79
N ALA A 291 2.28 6.74 5.35
CA ALA A 291 3.44 6.47 6.19
C ALA A 291 4.70 7.12 5.56
N PRO A 292 4.89 8.46 5.72
CA PRO A 292 5.80 9.25 4.87
C PRO A 292 7.26 8.82 4.88
N ASN A 293 7.73 8.22 5.98
CA ASN A 293 9.13 7.76 6.12
C ASN A 293 9.30 6.26 5.84
N HIS A 294 8.22 5.55 5.55
CA HIS A 294 8.30 4.12 5.27
C HIS A 294 8.91 3.85 3.90
N VAL A 295 9.77 2.83 3.84
CA VAL A 295 10.34 2.29 2.61
C VAL A 295 10.26 0.77 2.69
N CYS A 296 9.53 0.13 1.78
CA CYS A 296 9.64 -1.31 1.59
C CYS A 296 10.84 -1.61 0.71
N VAL A 297 11.73 -2.52 1.12
CA VAL A 297 12.70 -3.17 0.24
C VAL A 297 12.18 -4.58 -0.02
N VAL A 298 11.96 -4.89 -1.30
CA VAL A 298 11.39 -6.15 -1.78
C VAL A 298 12.49 -6.99 -2.38
N THR A 299 12.62 -8.23 -1.92
CA THR A 299 13.62 -9.21 -2.37
C THR A 299 12.92 -10.48 -2.86
N PRO A 300 13.59 -11.37 -3.63
CA PRO A 300 13.01 -12.64 -4.02
C PRO A 300 12.46 -13.47 -2.85
N GLU A 301 13.15 -13.44 -1.70
CA GLU A 301 12.76 -14.20 -0.51
C GLU A 301 12.06 -13.35 0.56
N ARG A 302 11.80 -12.06 0.30
CA ARG A 302 11.06 -11.15 1.17
C ARG A 302 10.15 -10.25 0.35
N LEU A 303 8.92 -10.73 0.12
CA LEU A 303 7.86 -9.94 -0.50
C LEU A 303 7.50 -8.70 0.34
N GLY A 304 6.87 -7.71 -0.31
CA GLY A 304 6.32 -6.55 0.36
C GLY A 304 5.33 -6.97 1.45
N LEU A 305 5.36 -6.29 2.59
CA LEU A 305 4.57 -6.65 3.78
C LEU A 305 3.05 -6.68 3.53
N CYS A 306 2.56 -6.01 2.48
CA CYS A 306 1.16 -6.06 2.06
C CYS A 306 0.73 -7.42 1.51
N GLY A 307 1.69 -8.26 1.09
CA GLY A 307 1.48 -9.52 0.41
C GLY A 307 1.29 -9.40 -1.12
N ALA A 308 1.23 -8.19 -1.69
CA ALA A 308 0.81 -7.97 -3.09
C ALA A 308 1.98 -7.89 -4.06
N TYR A 309 3.10 -7.38 -3.56
CA TYR A 309 4.26 -7.07 -4.37
C TYR A 309 5.35 -8.07 -4.06
N SER A 310 5.61 -8.94 -5.02
CA SER A 310 6.84 -9.72 -5.10
C SER A 310 7.97 -8.89 -5.72
N TRP A 311 9.17 -9.46 -5.74
CA TRP A 311 10.31 -8.87 -6.43
C TRP A 311 10.08 -8.73 -7.94
N LEU A 312 9.42 -9.70 -8.58
CA LEU A 312 9.07 -9.65 -9.99
C LEU A 312 8.07 -8.53 -10.28
N ASP A 313 7.09 -8.34 -9.40
CA ASP A 313 6.10 -7.25 -9.54
C ASP A 313 6.76 -5.89 -9.41
N ALA A 314 7.69 -5.73 -8.46
CA ALA A 314 8.42 -4.48 -8.29
C ALA A 314 9.34 -4.18 -9.49
N LYS A 315 9.96 -5.21 -10.08
CA LYS A 315 10.73 -5.10 -11.32
C LYS A 315 9.86 -4.66 -12.49
N ALA A 316 8.78 -5.38 -12.76
CA ALA A 316 7.90 -5.06 -13.87
C ALA A 316 7.19 -3.69 -13.69
N SER A 317 6.87 -3.30 -12.44
CA SER A 317 6.33 -1.95 -12.14
C SER A 317 7.32 -0.84 -12.56
N PHE A 318 8.61 -1.01 -12.29
CA PHE A 318 9.65 -0.09 -12.76
C PHE A 318 9.76 -0.06 -14.30
N GLU A 319 9.64 -1.21 -14.96
CA GLU A 319 9.68 -1.29 -16.43
C GLU A 319 8.49 -0.55 -17.08
N ILE A 320 7.31 -0.58 -16.44
CA ILE A 320 6.11 0.13 -16.92
C ILE A 320 6.24 1.63 -16.66
N ILE A 321 6.63 2.04 -15.44
CA ILE A 321 6.75 3.45 -15.04
C ILE A 321 8.09 3.66 -14.33
N PRO A 322 9.17 4.02 -15.06
CA PRO A 322 10.51 4.21 -14.48
C PRO A 322 10.58 5.31 -13.42
N THR A 323 9.69 6.30 -13.47
CA THR A 323 9.56 7.36 -12.46
C THR A 323 8.61 7.00 -11.31
N GLY A 324 8.16 5.74 -11.25
CA GLY A 324 7.19 5.25 -10.29
C GLY A 324 7.76 4.97 -8.91
N PRO A 325 6.95 4.38 -8.01
CA PRO A 325 7.31 4.14 -6.62
C PRO A 325 8.28 2.95 -6.43
N ASN A 326 8.42 2.10 -7.45
CA ASN A 326 9.34 0.97 -7.45
C ASN A 326 10.63 1.36 -8.16
N GLN A 327 11.74 1.34 -7.45
CA GLN A 327 13.05 1.74 -7.97
C GLN A 327 14.05 0.60 -7.75
N PRO A 328 14.92 0.28 -8.73
CA PRO A 328 15.96 -0.70 -8.54
C PRO A 328 17.00 -0.18 -7.54
N ILE A 329 17.47 -1.07 -6.67
CA ILE A 329 18.55 -0.81 -5.72
C ILE A 329 19.58 -1.93 -5.88
N THR A 330 20.70 -1.62 -6.53
CA THR A 330 21.85 -2.53 -6.57
C THR A 330 22.38 -2.71 -5.15
N LYS A 331 22.62 -3.94 -4.71
CA LYS A 331 22.98 -4.24 -3.32
C LYS A 331 24.19 -3.46 -2.82
N GLY A 332 25.24 -3.33 -3.62
CA GLY A 332 26.51 -2.73 -3.18
C GLY A 332 27.34 -3.68 -2.31
N ASN A 333 28.15 -3.13 -1.41
CA ASN A 333 28.99 -3.92 -0.51
C ASN A 333 28.15 -4.57 0.58
N LEU A 334 28.37 -5.86 0.80
CA LEU A 334 27.79 -6.59 1.92
C LEU A 334 28.47 -6.15 3.22
N LEU A 335 27.69 -5.62 4.15
CA LEU A 335 28.16 -5.18 5.47
C LEU A 335 28.02 -6.29 6.51
N ASP A 336 26.86 -6.98 6.51
CA ASP A 336 26.60 -8.12 7.38
C ASP A 336 25.72 -9.14 6.66
N ALA A 337 26.27 -10.34 6.43
CA ALA A 337 25.60 -11.46 5.78
C ALA A 337 24.45 -12.06 6.60
N ARG A 338 24.60 -12.09 7.94
CA ARG A 338 23.62 -12.65 8.86
C ARG A 338 22.39 -11.75 8.93
N LEU A 339 22.61 -10.44 9.08
CA LEU A 339 21.52 -9.44 9.15
C LEU A 339 20.92 -9.13 7.77
N GLY A 340 21.68 -9.37 6.70
CA GLY A 340 21.32 -8.92 5.36
C GLY A 340 21.37 -7.40 5.28
N GLN A 341 22.54 -6.83 5.55
CA GLN A 341 22.79 -5.39 5.42
C GLN A 341 23.77 -5.11 4.29
N TRP A 342 23.43 -4.13 3.47
CA TRP A 342 24.30 -3.64 2.40
C TRP A 342 24.32 -2.12 2.37
N ASP A 343 25.44 -1.54 1.95
CA ASP A 343 25.66 -0.09 1.97
C ASP A 343 24.67 0.69 1.08
N ASN A 344 24.46 0.26 -0.16
CA ASN A 344 23.56 0.95 -1.08
C ASN A 344 22.09 0.82 -0.66
N ILE A 345 21.71 -0.32 -0.05
CA ILE A 345 20.36 -0.51 0.50
C ILE A 345 20.15 0.48 1.66
N ASN A 346 21.11 0.58 2.57
CA ASN A 346 21.06 1.53 3.69
C ASN A 346 21.02 2.99 3.20
N GLU A 347 21.87 3.37 2.24
CA GLU A 347 21.89 4.72 1.67
C GLU A 347 20.56 5.05 1.00
N PHE A 348 19.99 4.12 0.21
CA PHE A 348 18.71 4.33 -0.44
C PHE A 348 17.60 4.54 0.59
N VAL A 349 17.51 3.67 1.61
CA VAL A 349 16.51 3.78 2.67
C VAL A 349 16.68 5.09 3.43
N ARG A 350 17.90 5.47 3.82
CA ARG A 350 18.16 6.77 4.49
C ARG A 350 17.68 7.94 3.66
N GLN A 351 17.94 7.95 2.35
CA GLN A 351 17.50 9.03 1.48
C GLN A 351 15.96 9.06 1.34
N LYS A 352 15.32 7.90 1.15
CA LYS A 352 13.88 7.82 0.88
C LYS A 352 13.01 7.83 2.12
N SER A 353 13.57 7.61 3.30
CA SER A 353 12.89 7.72 4.59
C SER A 353 13.00 9.13 5.20
N ASN A 354 13.34 10.15 4.42
CA ASN A 354 13.65 11.50 4.93
C ASN A 354 14.73 11.52 6.02
N LYS A 355 15.71 10.61 5.92
CA LYS A 355 16.84 10.45 6.85
C LYS A 355 16.46 10.03 8.26
N THR A 356 15.30 9.40 8.45
CA THR A 356 14.89 8.85 9.76
C THR A 356 15.35 7.42 10.01
N ILE A 357 15.81 6.70 8.99
CA ILE A 357 16.27 5.31 9.08
C ILE A 357 17.69 5.25 8.52
N GLU A 358 18.67 4.92 9.35
CA GLU A 358 20.09 4.92 8.95
C GLU A 358 20.51 3.58 8.33
N ALA A 359 19.98 2.47 8.82
CA ALA A 359 20.29 1.13 8.35
C ALA A 359 19.07 0.21 8.43
N VAL A 360 19.02 -0.79 7.55
CA VAL A 360 17.97 -1.81 7.54
C VAL A 360 18.55 -3.21 7.42
N SER A 361 18.15 -4.08 8.34
CA SER A 361 18.43 -5.52 8.29
C SER A 361 17.30 -6.23 7.58
N MET A 362 17.64 -6.90 6.47
CA MET A 362 16.66 -7.65 5.69
C MET A 362 16.26 -8.98 6.36
N TYR A 363 17.04 -9.48 7.31
CA TYR A 363 16.86 -10.80 7.90
C TYR A 363 16.72 -10.80 9.43
N SER A 364 16.67 -9.62 10.06
CA SER A 364 16.55 -9.48 11.53
C SER A 364 15.25 -8.80 11.95
N LEU A 365 14.68 -9.31 13.05
CA LEU A 365 13.61 -8.69 13.83
C LEU A 365 14.13 -7.70 14.88
N MET A 366 15.35 -7.95 15.39
CA MET A 366 15.88 -7.28 16.58
C MET A 366 16.78 -6.10 16.24
N ASP A 367 17.63 -6.24 15.22
CA ASP A 367 18.62 -5.23 14.86
C ASP A 367 18.20 -4.53 13.56
N GLY A 368 17.86 -3.24 13.65
CA GLY A 368 17.46 -2.42 12.50
C GLY A 368 16.38 -3.04 11.60
N PRO A 369 15.26 -3.58 12.14
CA PRO A 369 14.24 -4.19 11.30
C PRO A 369 13.67 -3.18 10.29
N GLN A 370 13.25 -3.65 9.11
CA GLN A 370 12.55 -2.79 8.15
C GLN A 370 11.30 -2.19 8.80
N SER A 371 11.06 -0.89 8.58
CA SER A 371 9.85 -0.24 9.07
C SER A 371 8.59 -0.83 8.45
N SER A 372 7.44 -0.59 9.07
CA SER A 372 6.13 -1.03 8.58
C SER A 372 5.19 0.15 8.37
N CYS A 373 4.41 0.15 7.28
CA CYS A 373 3.43 1.22 7.04
C CYS A 373 2.12 1.00 7.82
N GLY A 374 1.38 -0.07 7.51
CA GLY A 374 0.08 -0.36 8.13
C GLY A 374 -0.80 -1.37 7.38
N CYS A 375 -0.42 -1.72 6.15
CA CYS A 375 -1.12 -2.69 5.31
C CYS A 375 -0.62 -4.14 5.46
N PHE A 376 0.21 -4.44 6.47
CA PHE A 376 0.72 -5.79 6.71
C PHE A 376 -0.40 -6.81 6.94
N GLU A 377 -0.22 -8.02 6.43
CA GLU A 377 -1.17 -9.13 6.63
C GLU A 377 -1.01 -9.76 8.02
N CYS A 378 0.23 -9.81 8.51
CA CYS A 378 0.62 -10.36 9.80
C CYS A 378 1.58 -9.43 10.55
N ILE A 379 1.62 -9.59 11.87
CA ILE A 379 2.64 -8.98 12.74
C ILE A 379 3.41 -10.12 13.40
N VAL A 380 4.74 -10.05 13.32
CA VAL A 380 5.67 -10.84 14.12
C VAL A 380 6.04 -10.01 15.34
N ALA A 381 5.94 -10.59 16.53
CA ALA A 381 6.25 -9.93 17.79
C ALA A 381 7.07 -10.86 18.69
N ILE A 382 8.10 -10.32 19.34
CA ILE A 382 8.92 -11.06 20.30
C ILE A 382 8.10 -11.48 21.53
N VAL A 383 8.38 -12.69 22.02
CA VAL A 383 7.92 -13.23 23.30
C VAL A 383 9.16 -13.61 24.11
N PRO A 384 9.71 -12.68 24.91
CA PRO A 384 11.00 -12.88 25.58
C PRO A 384 11.03 -14.12 26.48
N GLU A 385 9.95 -14.38 27.22
CA GLU A 385 9.84 -15.51 28.15
C GLU A 385 9.95 -16.87 27.44
N ALA A 386 9.52 -16.91 26.17
CA ALA A 386 9.55 -18.11 25.33
C ALA A 386 10.80 -18.21 24.44
N ASN A 387 11.74 -17.26 24.57
CA ASN A 387 12.92 -17.15 23.70
C ASN A 387 12.57 -17.20 22.20
N GLY A 388 11.42 -16.63 21.83
CA GLY A 388 10.80 -16.84 20.53
C GLY A 388 9.94 -15.65 20.09
N VAL A 389 9.14 -15.90 19.05
CA VAL A 389 8.24 -14.91 18.45
C VAL A 389 6.85 -15.51 18.27
N MET A 390 5.84 -14.67 18.39
CA MET A 390 4.47 -14.97 17.97
C MET A 390 4.17 -14.30 16.65
N ILE A 391 3.23 -14.89 15.88
CA ILE A 391 2.74 -14.31 14.63
C ILE A 391 1.22 -14.18 14.72
N VAL A 392 0.68 -13.00 14.43
CA VAL A 392 -0.77 -12.77 14.42
C VAL A 392 -1.21 -12.12 13.12
N HIS A 393 -2.25 -12.66 12.46
CA HIS A 393 -2.82 -12.07 11.24
C HIS A 393 -3.94 -11.06 11.55
N ARG A 394 -4.20 -10.19 10.57
CA ARG A 394 -5.20 -9.11 10.65
C ARG A 394 -6.59 -9.55 11.08
N ASP A 395 -7.00 -10.72 10.60
CA ASP A 395 -8.33 -11.26 10.86
C ASP A 395 -8.42 -12.02 12.18
N TYR A 396 -7.37 -12.07 13.00
CA TYR A 396 -7.49 -12.61 14.35
C TYR A 396 -7.96 -11.51 15.32
N SER A 397 -9.07 -11.75 16.05
CA SER A 397 -9.66 -10.76 16.98
C SER A 397 -9.40 -11.06 18.46
N GLY A 398 -8.80 -12.21 18.77
CA GLY A 398 -8.49 -12.57 20.14
C GLY A 398 -7.29 -11.80 20.69
N LEU A 399 -7.02 -12.03 21.98
CA LEU A 399 -5.73 -11.67 22.57
C LEU A 399 -4.66 -12.66 22.14
N THR A 400 -3.42 -12.19 22.14
CA THR A 400 -2.23 -12.98 21.90
C THR A 400 -1.44 -13.12 23.21
N PRO A 401 -0.47 -14.05 23.29
CA PRO A 401 0.37 -14.21 24.48
C PRO A 401 1.11 -12.94 24.93
N SER A 402 1.27 -11.92 24.06
CA SER A 402 1.82 -10.62 24.45
C SER A 402 0.82 -9.70 25.20
N GLY A 403 -0.39 -10.17 25.49
CA GLY A 403 -1.46 -9.37 26.09
C GLY A 403 -2.10 -8.34 25.15
N MET A 404 -1.78 -8.36 23.86
CA MET A 404 -2.27 -7.39 22.87
C MET A 404 -3.07 -8.07 21.76
N SER A 405 -4.07 -7.37 21.23
CA SER A 405 -4.75 -7.76 19.99
C SER A 405 -3.92 -7.35 18.76
N PHE A 406 -4.26 -7.88 17.57
CA PHE A 406 -3.67 -7.41 16.31
C PHE A 406 -3.79 -5.88 16.15
N THR A 407 -4.96 -5.31 16.44
CA THR A 407 -5.21 -3.86 16.29
C THR A 407 -4.30 -3.04 17.20
N THR A 408 -4.07 -3.51 18.43
CA THR A 408 -3.16 -2.85 19.38
C THR A 408 -1.72 -2.90 18.88
N LEU A 409 -1.25 -4.10 18.49
CA LEU A 409 0.08 -4.29 17.92
C LEU A 409 0.29 -3.45 16.65
N ALA A 410 -0.72 -3.38 15.77
CA ALA A 410 -0.64 -2.61 14.54
C ALA A 410 -0.40 -1.12 14.79
N GLY A 411 -0.91 -0.58 15.90
CA GLY A 411 -0.66 0.79 16.33
C GLY A 411 0.78 1.03 16.77
N SER A 412 1.46 0.02 17.32
CA SER A 412 2.86 0.10 17.76
C SER A 412 3.86 -0.12 16.62
N VAL A 413 3.48 -0.89 15.59
CA VAL A 413 4.39 -1.31 14.49
C VAL A 413 4.26 -0.43 13.25
N GLY A 414 3.08 0.12 12.99
CA GLY A 414 2.81 0.95 11.82
C GLY A 414 3.43 2.35 11.88
N GLY A 415 3.31 3.09 10.78
CA GLY A 415 3.70 4.51 10.70
C GLY A 415 5.11 4.78 10.15
N GLY A 416 5.85 3.75 9.72
CA GLY A 416 7.17 3.92 9.10
C GLY A 416 8.32 4.12 10.07
N VAL A 417 8.18 3.62 11.30
CA VAL A 417 9.23 3.61 12.33
C VAL A 417 9.93 2.24 12.40
N GLN A 418 11.16 2.19 12.90
CA GLN A 418 11.83 0.92 13.23
C GLN A 418 11.48 0.53 14.66
N THR A 419 10.93 -0.68 14.81
CA THR A 419 10.46 -1.20 16.10
C THR A 419 11.15 -2.53 16.38
N PRO A 420 12.37 -2.54 16.95
CA PRO A 420 13.03 -3.77 17.39
C PRO A 420 12.09 -4.69 18.17
N GLY A 421 12.03 -5.97 17.78
CA GLY A 421 11.14 -6.96 18.37
C GLY A 421 9.75 -7.04 17.72
N PHE A 422 9.39 -6.12 16.81
CA PHE A 422 8.12 -6.14 16.11
C PHE A 422 8.27 -5.85 14.61
N LEU A 423 7.61 -6.64 13.77
CA LEU A 423 7.71 -6.51 12.31
C LEU A 423 6.38 -6.85 11.61
N GLY A 424 5.89 -5.95 10.77
CA GLY A 424 4.80 -6.23 9.84
C GLY A 424 5.29 -7.03 8.64
N VAL A 425 4.60 -8.12 8.30
CA VAL A 425 4.97 -9.04 7.22
C VAL A 425 3.76 -9.51 6.41
N GLY A 426 4.01 -9.93 5.17
CA GLY A 426 3.05 -10.70 4.38
C GLY A 426 3.04 -12.16 4.81
N LYS A 427 1.93 -12.87 4.65
CA LYS A 427 1.74 -14.27 5.07
C LYS A 427 2.80 -15.20 4.46
N LEU A 428 3.12 -15.01 3.18
CA LEU A 428 4.09 -15.84 2.47
C LEU A 428 5.54 -15.66 2.97
N TYR A 429 5.86 -14.54 3.63
CA TYR A 429 7.22 -14.33 4.16
C TYR A 429 7.52 -15.32 5.28
N ILE A 430 6.51 -15.78 6.02
CA ILE A 430 6.65 -16.77 7.09
C ILE A 430 7.28 -18.07 6.57
N LEU A 431 7.01 -18.42 5.31
CA LEU A 431 7.52 -19.63 4.65
C LEU A 431 8.92 -19.43 4.04
N SER A 432 9.46 -18.21 4.06
CA SER A 432 10.74 -17.89 3.45
C SER A 432 11.90 -18.56 4.18
N LYS A 433 12.97 -18.88 3.44
CA LYS A 433 14.25 -19.29 4.04
C LYS A 433 14.94 -18.13 4.76
N LYS A 434 14.61 -16.89 4.40
CA LYS A 434 15.14 -15.66 4.98
C LYS A 434 14.29 -15.09 6.11
N PHE A 435 13.11 -15.68 6.38
CA PHE A 435 12.23 -15.30 7.48
C PHE A 435 13.00 -15.20 8.79
N ILE A 436 13.20 -13.98 9.30
CA ILE A 436 13.96 -13.65 10.53
C ILE A 436 15.19 -14.56 10.75
N SER A 437 15.90 -14.86 9.66
CA SER A 437 16.94 -15.89 9.67
C SER A 437 18.13 -15.53 10.57
N ALA A 438 18.33 -14.23 10.85
CA ALA A 438 19.32 -13.75 11.81
C ALA A 438 19.04 -14.21 13.25
N GLU A 439 17.77 -14.43 13.60
CA GLU A 439 17.33 -14.94 14.90
C GLU A 439 17.10 -16.47 14.90
N GLY A 440 17.28 -17.16 13.78
CA GLY A 440 17.06 -18.61 13.66
C GLY A 440 15.73 -19.01 13.03
N GLY A 441 15.02 -18.05 12.44
CA GLY A 441 13.91 -18.29 11.54
C GLY A 441 12.71 -18.99 12.16
N LEU A 442 12.12 -19.93 11.41
CA LEU A 442 10.85 -20.57 11.78
C LEU A 442 10.92 -21.29 13.14
N LYS A 443 12.10 -21.75 13.57
CA LYS A 443 12.30 -22.39 14.89
C LYS A 443 11.97 -21.47 16.06
N ARG A 444 11.95 -20.14 15.84
CA ARG A 444 11.56 -19.15 16.85
C ARG A 444 10.06 -18.96 16.97
N VAL A 445 9.25 -19.43 16.02
CA VAL A 445 7.81 -19.22 16.08
C VAL A 445 7.23 -20.13 17.17
N VAL A 446 6.68 -19.54 18.23
CA VAL A 446 6.13 -20.27 19.38
C VAL A 446 4.61 -20.22 19.44
N TRP A 447 3.99 -19.26 18.77
CA TRP A 447 2.54 -19.09 18.75
C TRP A 447 2.06 -18.52 17.41
N MET A 448 0.96 -19.07 16.90
CA MET A 448 0.32 -18.65 15.65
C MET A 448 -1.17 -19.01 15.69
N PRO A 449 -2.11 -18.15 15.23
CA PRO A 449 -3.51 -18.51 15.15
C PRO A 449 -3.73 -19.79 14.34
N LYS A 450 -4.66 -20.63 14.76
CA LYS A 450 -4.92 -21.91 14.10
C LYS A 450 -5.28 -21.72 12.62
N GLU A 451 -6.12 -20.74 12.32
CA GLU A 451 -6.51 -20.37 10.95
C GLU A 451 -5.29 -20.05 10.07
N LEU A 452 -4.25 -19.41 10.62
CA LEU A 452 -3.03 -19.11 9.88
C LEU A 452 -2.17 -20.36 9.64
N LYS A 453 -2.12 -21.29 10.60
CA LYS A 453 -1.47 -22.59 10.40
C LYS A 453 -2.17 -23.39 9.30
N GLU A 454 -3.50 -23.41 9.32
CA GLU A 454 -4.33 -24.10 8.32
C GLU A 454 -4.15 -23.48 6.93
N LEU A 455 -4.14 -22.15 6.83
CA LEU A 455 -3.93 -21.42 5.59
C LEU A 455 -2.54 -21.71 4.96
N LEU A 456 -1.48 -21.70 5.77
CA LEU A 456 -0.13 -22.03 5.28
C LEU A 456 0.04 -23.54 5.03
N GLY A 457 -0.74 -24.36 5.73
CA GLY A 457 -0.99 -25.77 5.46
C GLY A 457 0.28 -26.59 5.17
N ASP A 458 0.25 -27.30 4.04
CA ASP A 458 1.35 -28.18 3.64
C ASP A 458 2.64 -27.42 3.30
N LYS A 459 2.54 -26.14 2.90
CA LYS A 459 3.73 -25.31 2.64
C LYS A 459 4.51 -25.08 3.95
N LEU A 460 3.83 -24.87 5.08
CA LEU A 460 4.46 -24.72 6.39
C LEU A 460 5.09 -26.03 6.87
N LYS A 461 4.38 -27.16 6.74
CA LYS A 461 4.90 -28.49 7.09
C LYS A 461 6.15 -28.84 6.29
N LYS A 462 6.13 -28.56 4.98
CA LYS A 462 7.30 -28.74 4.12
C LYS A 462 8.48 -27.89 4.60
N ARG A 463 8.25 -26.61 4.94
CA ARG A 463 9.32 -25.74 5.45
C ARG A 463 9.89 -26.25 6.78
N ALA A 464 9.04 -26.77 7.66
CA ALA A 464 9.44 -27.40 8.91
C ALA A 464 10.35 -28.63 8.70
N GLN A 465 10.01 -29.48 7.72
CA GLN A 465 10.87 -30.60 7.30
C GLN A 465 12.22 -30.14 6.77
N GLU A 466 12.23 -29.11 5.92
CA GLU A 466 13.46 -28.57 5.31
C GLU A 466 14.45 -27.97 6.33
N ILE A 467 14.00 -27.55 7.51
CA ILE A 467 14.86 -27.05 8.60
C ILE A 467 15.20 -28.11 9.65
N GLY A 468 14.84 -29.37 9.39
CA GLY A 468 15.08 -30.50 10.29
C GLY A 468 14.17 -30.54 11.52
N GLU A 469 13.02 -29.87 11.48
CA GLU A 469 12.03 -29.85 12.58
C GLU A 469 10.66 -30.29 12.06
N PRO A 470 10.48 -31.56 11.62
CA PRO A 470 9.25 -32.00 10.95
C PRO A 470 7.99 -31.83 11.81
N ASP A 471 8.13 -31.95 13.14
CA ASP A 471 7.04 -31.84 14.11
C ASP A 471 6.84 -30.39 14.61
N LEU A 472 7.56 -29.41 14.07
CA LEU A 472 7.53 -28.02 14.56
C LEU A 472 6.10 -27.46 14.58
N VAL A 473 5.32 -27.72 13.54
CA VAL A 473 3.97 -27.16 13.39
C VAL A 473 3.06 -27.54 14.56
N ASP A 474 3.18 -28.77 15.07
CA ASP A 474 2.42 -29.27 16.21
C ASP A 474 2.96 -28.74 17.55
N LYS A 475 4.21 -28.28 17.57
CA LYS A 475 4.85 -27.66 18.74
C LYS A 475 4.57 -26.16 18.85
N ILE A 476 4.10 -25.51 17.78
CA ILE A 476 3.67 -24.10 17.82
C ILE A 476 2.31 -24.05 18.53
N ALA A 477 2.15 -23.21 19.55
CA ALA A 477 0.84 -23.01 20.20
C ALA A 477 -0.12 -22.21 19.30
N ASP A 478 -1.41 -22.25 19.62
CA ASP A 478 -2.44 -21.39 19.03
C ASP A 478 -3.45 -20.99 20.12
N GLU A 479 -4.49 -20.26 19.74
CA GLU A 479 -5.53 -19.78 20.64
C GLU A 479 -6.33 -20.89 21.35
N SER A 480 -6.30 -22.14 20.84
CA SER A 480 -6.94 -23.28 21.51
C SER A 480 -6.08 -23.87 22.64
N VAL A 481 -4.81 -23.49 22.70
CA VAL A 481 -3.80 -23.99 23.64
C VAL A 481 -3.42 -22.94 24.67
N ALA A 482 -3.15 -21.70 24.23
CA ALA A 482 -2.68 -20.63 25.10
C ALA A 482 -3.10 -19.26 24.56
N THR A 483 -3.62 -18.41 25.45
CA THR A 483 -3.88 -16.99 25.16
C THR A 483 -3.04 -16.06 26.03
N GLY A 484 -2.41 -16.58 27.09
CA GLY A 484 -1.45 -15.86 27.94
C GLY A 484 -0.05 -16.48 27.94
N SER A 485 0.92 -15.72 28.42
CA SER A 485 2.34 -16.13 28.48
C SER A 485 2.57 -17.35 29.38
N GLU A 486 1.89 -17.45 30.53
CA GLU A 486 2.04 -18.59 31.45
C GLU A 486 1.59 -19.92 30.82
N GLU A 487 0.38 -19.93 30.21
CA GLU A 487 -0.15 -21.09 29.49
C GLU A 487 0.76 -21.51 28.34
N LEU A 488 1.27 -20.51 27.60
CA LEU A 488 2.21 -20.72 26.51
C LEU A 488 3.47 -21.42 27.02
N MET A 489 4.07 -20.95 28.11
CA MET A 489 5.29 -21.53 28.67
C MET A 489 5.09 -22.98 29.14
N VAL A 490 3.95 -23.29 29.77
CA VAL A 490 3.62 -24.66 30.18
C VAL A 490 3.56 -25.59 28.95
N PHE A 491 2.90 -25.15 27.89
CA PHE A 491 2.81 -25.93 26.64
C PHE A 491 4.16 -26.13 25.98
N LEU A 492 4.94 -25.06 25.79
CA LEU A 492 6.24 -25.11 25.10
C LEU A 492 7.23 -26.05 25.81
N ASN A 493 7.23 -26.06 27.14
CA ASN A 493 8.04 -27.00 27.92
C ASN A 493 7.58 -28.45 27.73
N LYS A 494 6.26 -28.70 27.78
CA LYS A 494 5.68 -30.04 27.59
C LYS A 494 6.04 -30.64 26.23
N VAL A 495 6.05 -29.83 25.17
CA VAL A 495 6.36 -30.27 23.80
C VAL A 495 7.84 -30.17 23.42
N ALA A 496 8.68 -29.73 24.38
CA ALA A 496 10.10 -29.45 24.18
C ALA A 496 10.34 -28.60 22.91
N HIS A 497 9.73 -27.42 22.87
CA HIS A 497 9.83 -26.51 21.72
C HIS A 497 11.30 -26.09 21.49
N PRO A 498 11.83 -26.15 20.25
CA PRO A 498 13.25 -25.90 19.97
C PRO A 498 13.73 -24.53 20.45
N ALA A 499 12.89 -23.49 20.32
CA ALA A 499 13.21 -22.12 20.77
C ALA A 499 13.71 -22.04 22.23
N LEU A 500 13.24 -22.90 23.13
CA LEU A 500 13.60 -22.87 24.55
C LEU A 500 15.07 -23.23 24.81
N THR A 501 15.73 -23.90 23.84
CA THR A 501 17.12 -24.38 23.96
C THR A 501 18.08 -23.70 22.98
N MET A 502 17.56 -22.83 22.12
CA MET A 502 18.39 -21.98 21.25
C MET A 502 19.06 -20.88 22.07
N ASP A 503 20.09 -20.26 21.50
CA ASP A 503 20.71 -19.07 22.09
C ASP A 503 19.65 -18.00 22.42
N PRO A 504 19.85 -17.16 23.44
CA PRO A 504 18.95 -16.06 23.74
C PRO A 504 18.69 -15.18 22.50
N ILE A 505 17.43 -14.83 22.26
CA ILE A 505 17.02 -13.92 21.19
C ILE A 505 17.33 -12.45 21.52
N ILE A 506 17.55 -12.14 22.80
CA ILE A 506 17.96 -10.82 23.34
C ILE A 506 19.35 -10.94 23.96
#